data_AF-A0A661HGI7-F1
#
_entry.id   AF-A0A661HGI7-F1
#
_cell.length_a   1.000
_cell.length_b   1.000
_cell.length_c   1.000
_cell.angle_alpha   90.00
_cell.angle_beta   90.00
_cell.angle_gamma   90.00
#
_symmetry.space_group_name_H-M   'P 1'
#
loop_
_entity.id
_entity.type
_entity.pdbx_description
1 polymer ?
#
loop_
_entity_poly.entity_id
_entity_poly.type
_entity_poly.pdbx_seq_one_letter_code
_entity_poly.pdbx_strand_id
1 'polypeptide(L)'
;METFLIYTVAVSLAVFLLYFLGIAIAPYQPDPIKNDHFECGLPASSSVPKKANFGFFVYAIMFIIADMTGLFFTLFVYVDSKHASLIAALFAVIIAVAIIIAMKEHRYVENT
;
A
#
# COMPACT_ATOMS: atom_id res chain seq x y z
N MET A 1 -12.04 25.56 -4.46
CA MET A 1 -10.81 25.58 -3.63
C MET A 1 -11.15 25.74 -2.15
N GLU A 2 -12.03 26.67 -1.77
CA GLU A 2 -12.46 26.86 -0.38
C GLU A 2 -13.05 25.61 0.28
N THR A 3 -14.01 24.93 -0.38
CA THR A 3 -14.63 23.71 0.16
C THR A 3 -13.62 22.57 0.37
N PHE A 4 -12.65 22.41 -0.53
CA PHE A 4 -11.59 21.42 -0.39
C PHE A 4 -10.74 21.68 0.86
N LEU A 5 -10.30 22.93 1.06
CA LEU A 5 -9.52 23.32 2.23
C LEU A 5 -10.30 23.09 3.53
N ILE A 6 -11.59 23.44 3.55
CA ILE A 6 -12.45 23.22 4.72
C ILE A 6 -12.54 21.73 5.04
N TYR A 7 -12.77 20.87 4.05
CA TYR A 7 -12.85 19.42 4.27
C TYR A 7 -11.51 18.84 4.74
N THR A 8 -10.39 19.18 4.10
CA THR A 8 -9.07 18.69 4.51
C THR A 8 -8.76 19.08 5.94
N VAL A 9 -8.96 20.36 6.30
CA VAL A 9 -8.72 20.85 7.65
C VAL A 9 -9.66 20.16 8.64
N ALA A 10 -10.97 20.09 8.37
CA ALA A 10 -11.93 19.48 9.28
C ALA A 10 -11.62 18.00 9.55
N VAL A 11 -11.27 17.22 8.52
CA VAL A 11 -10.93 15.80 8.67
C VAL A 11 -9.64 15.63 9.47
N SER A 12 -8.60 16.40 9.16
CA SER A 12 -7.35 16.36 9.93
C SER A 12 -7.59 16.72 11.39
N LEU A 13 -8.35 17.79 11.64
CA LEU A 13 -8.66 18.27 12.99
C LEU A 13 -9.48 17.22 13.76
N ALA A 14 -10.43 16.55 13.12
CA ALA A 14 -11.19 15.45 13.72
C ALA A 14 -10.29 14.26 14.12
N VAL A 15 -9.37 13.84 13.25
CA VAL A 15 -8.42 12.75 13.54
C VAL A 15 -7.54 13.10 14.74
N PHE A 16 -6.96 14.30 14.76
CA PHE A 16 -6.12 14.74 15.87
C PHE A 16 -6.90 14.92 17.17
N LEU A 17 -8.11 15.49 17.12
CA LEU A 17 -8.96 15.62 18.30
C LEU A 17 -9.28 14.26 18.91
N LEU A 18 -9.68 13.27 18.11
CA LEU A 18 -9.97 11.93 18.62
C LEU A 18 -8.72 11.25 19.19
N TYR A 19 -7.56 11.43 18.55
CA TYR A 19 -6.28 10.91 19.05
C TYR A 19 -5.91 11.51 20.41
N PHE A 20 -5.93 12.83 20.54
CA PHE A 20 -5.58 13.52 21.79
C PHE A 20 -6.63 13.31 22.88
N LEU A 21 -7.91 13.22 22.53
CA LEU A 21 -8.97 12.86 23.46
C LEU A 21 -8.75 11.45 24.01
N GLY A 22 -8.36 10.50 23.16
CA GLY A 22 -7.99 9.14 23.57
C GLY A 22 -6.84 9.13 24.58
N ILE A 23 -5.79 9.92 24.34
CA ILE A 23 -4.68 10.08 25.28
C ILE A 23 -5.12 10.74 26.59
N ALA A 24 -5.96 11.77 26.51
CA ALA A 24 -6.39 12.54 27.68
C ALA A 24 -7.31 11.75 28.63
N ILE A 25 -8.14 10.86 28.09
CA ILE A 25 -9.07 10.02 28.88
C ILE A 25 -8.38 8.72 29.35
N ALA A 26 -7.33 8.26 28.66
CA ALA A 26 -6.64 7.02 29.00
C ALA A 26 -6.00 7.06 30.39
N PRO A 27 -6.17 6.01 31.23
CA PRO A 27 -5.52 5.94 32.52
C PRO A 27 -3.99 5.85 32.37
N TYR A 28 -3.28 6.84 32.89
CA TYR A 28 -1.83 6.94 32.81
C TYR A 28 -1.16 6.42 34.10
N GLN A 29 -0.54 5.24 34.03
CA GLN A 29 0.27 4.67 35.10
C GLN A 29 1.50 3.97 34.51
N PRO A 30 2.56 4.72 34.17
CA PRO A 30 3.80 4.16 33.62
C PRO A 30 4.50 3.33 34.69
N ASP A 31 5.05 2.20 34.26
CA ASP A 31 5.82 1.27 35.09
C ASP A 31 7.02 0.83 34.24
N PRO A 32 8.22 0.60 34.82
CA PRO A 32 9.36 0.01 34.11
C PRO A 32 8.98 -1.20 33.23
N ILE A 33 8.09 -2.08 33.69
CA ILE A 33 7.62 -3.25 32.94
C ILE A 33 6.71 -2.84 31.78
N LYS A 34 5.83 -1.83 31.99
CA LYS A 34 4.92 -1.32 30.94
C LYS A 34 5.63 -0.57 29.82
N ASN A 35 6.82 -0.04 30.11
CA ASN A 35 7.64 0.67 29.15
C ASN A 35 8.63 -0.24 28.41
N ASP A 36 8.63 -1.55 28.72
CA ASP A 36 9.48 -2.53 28.05
C ASP A 36 8.74 -3.19 26.86
N HIS A 37 9.50 -3.83 25.95
CA HIS A 37 8.94 -4.52 24.80
C HIS A 37 8.27 -5.84 25.24
N PHE A 38 6.95 -5.91 25.07
CA PHE A 38 6.21 -7.12 25.38
C PHE A 38 6.31 -8.15 24.25
N GLU A 39 7.15 -9.18 24.41
CA GLU A 39 7.24 -10.31 23.48
C GLU A 39 6.70 -11.62 24.08
N CYS A 40 5.55 -11.58 24.76
CA CYS A 40 4.89 -12.77 25.31
C CYS A 40 5.78 -13.62 26.25
N GLY A 41 6.81 -13.01 26.87
CA GLY A 41 7.79 -13.70 27.73
C GLY A 41 9.02 -14.25 27.00
N LEU A 42 9.21 -13.94 25.71
CA LEU A 42 10.42 -14.23 24.97
C LEU A 42 11.39 -13.04 25.04
N PRO A 43 12.71 -13.27 25.04
CA PRO A 43 13.69 -12.19 24.94
C PRO A 43 13.53 -11.49 23.59
N ALA A 44 13.63 -10.15 23.61
CA ALA A 44 13.49 -9.29 22.44
C ALA A 44 14.14 -9.94 21.21
N SER A 45 13.33 -10.16 20.17
CA SER A 45 13.73 -10.76 18.90
C SER A 45 15.06 -10.16 18.45
N SER A 46 16.09 -11.02 18.39
CA SER A 46 17.47 -10.67 18.08
C SER A 46 17.62 -9.69 16.91
N SER A 47 18.71 -8.93 16.89
CA SER A 47 19.14 -8.01 15.81
C SER A 47 19.38 -8.67 14.44
N VAL A 48 19.08 -9.97 14.31
CA VAL A 48 19.24 -10.72 13.07
C VAL A 48 17.96 -10.56 12.25
N PRO A 49 18.02 -10.03 11.02
CA PRO A 49 16.84 -9.95 10.17
C PRO A 49 16.28 -11.37 10.00
N LYS A 50 15.00 -11.55 10.33
CA LYS A 50 14.24 -12.74 9.95
C LYS A 50 14.46 -12.97 8.45
N LYS A 51 14.56 -14.23 8.03
CA LYS A 51 14.63 -14.58 6.59
C LYS A 51 13.52 -13.83 5.86
N ALA A 52 13.89 -12.92 4.97
CA ALA A 52 12.93 -12.12 4.23
C ALA A 52 12.10 -13.07 3.36
N ASN A 53 10.77 -12.96 3.45
CA ASN A 53 9.90 -13.69 2.56
C ASN A 53 9.88 -12.97 1.21
N PHE A 54 10.56 -13.55 0.22
CA PHE A 54 10.64 -13.02 -1.14
C PHE A 54 9.28 -12.93 -1.85
N GLY A 55 8.25 -13.66 -1.38
CA GLY A 55 6.89 -13.53 -1.90
C GLY A 55 6.31 -12.13 -1.70
N PHE A 56 6.53 -11.52 -0.53
CA PHE A 56 6.08 -10.14 -0.28
C PHE A 56 6.84 -9.12 -1.14
N PHE A 57 8.10 -9.39 -1.45
CA PHE A 57 8.90 -8.54 -2.33
C PHE A 57 8.38 -8.57 -3.77
N VAL A 58 8.09 -9.77 -4.30
CA VAL A 58 7.51 -9.93 -5.64
C VAL A 58 6.12 -9.29 -5.71
N TYR A 59 5.30 -9.44 -4.66
CA TYR A 59 4.00 -8.77 -4.56
C TYR A 59 4.14 -7.24 -4.62
N ALA A 60 5.09 -6.66 -3.89
CA ALA A 60 5.33 -5.22 -3.90
C ALA A 60 5.73 -4.69 -5.28
N ILE A 61 6.58 -5.44 -6.01
CA ILE A 61 6.95 -5.08 -7.38
C ILE A 61 5.74 -5.16 -8.32
N MET A 62 4.94 -6.22 -8.24
CA MET A 62 3.72 -6.35 -9.05
C MET A 62 2.73 -5.22 -8.76
N PHE A 63 2.59 -4.81 -7.49
CA PHE A 63 1.78 -3.67 -7.10
C PHE A 63 2.26 -2.37 -7.77
N ILE A 64 3.56 -2.07 -7.75
CA ILE A 64 4.11 -0.86 -8.38
C ILE A 64 3.84 -0.86 -9.90
N ILE A 65 4.03 -2.00 -10.57
CA ILE A 65 3.78 -2.11 -12.02
C ILE A 65 2.30 -1.88 -12.33
N ALA A 66 1.40 -2.47 -11.55
CA ALA A 66 -0.04 -2.28 -11.73
C ALA A 66 -0.49 -0.84 -11.43
N ASP A 67 0.05 -0.21 -10.40
CA ASP A 67 -0.24 1.18 -10.03
C ASP A 67 0.19 2.16 -11.12
N MET A 68 1.42 2.03 -11.61
CA MET A 68 1.93 2.84 -12.73
C MET A 68 1.15 2.62 -14.02
N THR A 69 0.75 1.38 -14.30
CA THR A 69 -0.12 1.08 -15.44
C THR A 69 -1.47 1.79 -15.30
N GLY A 70 -2.09 1.72 -14.13
CA GLY A 70 -3.34 2.42 -13.84
C GLY A 70 -3.22 3.92 -14.07
N LEU A 71 -2.13 4.53 -13.57
CA LEU A 71 -1.81 5.93 -13.81
C LEU A 71 -1.75 6.25 -15.31
N PHE A 72 -1.03 5.45 -16.11
CA PHE A 72 -0.98 5.68 -17.56
C PHE A 72 -2.33 5.57 -18.25
N PHE A 73 -3.22 4.66 -17.80
CA PHE A 73 -4.59 4.62 -18.34
C PHE A 73 -5.39 5.88 -18.05
N THR A 74 -5.22 6.51 -16.88
CA THR A 74 -5.93 7.75 -16.56
C THR A 74 -5.62 8.88 -17.54
N LEU A 75 -4.41 8.90 -18.13
CA LEU A 75 -4.03 9.90 -19.12
C LEU A 75 -4.84 9.80 -20.42
N PHE A 76 -5.25 8.58 -20.80
CA PHE A 76 -6.02 8.35 -22.03
C PHE A 76 -7.51 8.67 -21.87
N VAL A 77 -8.05 8.73 -20.64
CA VAL A 77 -9.48 9.00 -20.38
C VAL A 77 -9.89 10.39 -20.87
N TYR A 78 -8.99 11.36 -20.82
CA TYR A 78 -9.28 12.75 -21.19
C TYR A 78 -9.04 13.07 -22.67
N VAL A 79 -8.66 12.08 -23.48
CA VAL A 79 -8.32 12.29 -24.90
C VAL A 79 -9.35 11.60 -25.79
N ASP A 80 -10.20 12.38 -26.44
CA ASP A 80 -11.16 11.87 -27.42
C ASP A 80 -10.55 11.82 -28.83
N SER A 81 -9.65 10.85 -29.05
CA SER A 81 -9.12 10.58 -30.38
C SER A 81 -8.99 9.09 -30.64
N LYS A 82 -9.36 8.67 -31.85
CA LYS A 82 -9.26 7.26 -32.29
C LYS A 82 -7.82 6.74 -32.26
N HIS A 83 -6.84 7.61 -32.50
CA HIS A 83 -5.43 7.24 -32.42
C HIS A 83 -4.99 6.99 -30.97
N ALA A 84 -5.38 7.85 -30.03
CA ALA A 84 -5.06 7.64 -28.62
C ALA A 84 -5.74 6.38 -28.06
N SER A 85 -7.00 6.11 -28.41
CA SER A 85 -7.68 4.90 -27.96
C SER A 85 -7.08 3.62 -28.53
N LEU A 86 -6.58 3.64 -29.77
CA LEU A 86 -5.81 2.53 -30.34
C LEU A 86 -4.49 2.29 -29.60
N ILE A 87 -3.75 3.36 -29.27
CA ILE A 87 -2.50 3.25 -28.49
C ILE A 87 -2.80 2.70 -27.08
N ALA A 88 -3.85 3.19 -26.42
CA ALA A 88 -4.28 2.70 -25.12
C ALA A 88 -4.68 1.21 -25.17
N ALA A 89 -5.39 0.79 -26.22
CA ALA A 89 -5.77 -0.60 -26.41
C ALA A 89 -4.55 -1.51 -26.63
N LEU A 90 -3.58 -1.08 -27.45
CA LEU A 90 -2.32 -1.82 -27.65
C LEU A 90 -1.53 -1.92 -26.34
N PHE A 91 -1.41 -0.83 -25.60
CA PHE A 91 -0.78 -0.80 -24.29
C PHE A 91 -1.46 -1.77 -23.31
N ALA A 92 -2.80 -1.79 -23.28
CA ALA A 92 -3.57 -2.72 -22.47
C ALA A 92 -3.30 -4.19 -22.80
N VAL A 93 -3.22 -4.52 -24.10
CA VAL A 93 -2.91 -5.88 -24.52
C VAL A 93 -1.51 -6.29 -24.06
N ILE A 94 -0.52 -5.41 -24.21
CA ILE A 94 0.86 -5.69 -23.78
C ILE A 94 0.92 -5.95 -22.28
N ILE A 95 0.29 -5.10 -21.46
CA ILE A 95 0.29 -5.26 -20.00
C ILE A 95 -0.51 -6.49 -19.57
N ALA A 96 -1.65 -6.76 -20.20
CA ALA A 96 -2.44 -7.97 -19.93
C ALA A 96 -1.61 -9.23 -20.19
N VAL A 97 -0.89 -9.30 -21.30
CA VAL A 97 0.02 -10.41 -21.61
C VAL A 97 1.13 -10.53 -20.57
N ALA A 98 1.76 -9.42 -20.19
CA ALA A 98 2.82 -9.42 -19.17
C ALA A 98 2.31 -9.95 -17.81
N ILE A 99 1.13 -9.52 -17.37
CA ILE A 99 0.50 -9.99 -16.13
C ILE A 99 0.15 -11.48 -16.21
N ILE A 100 -0.41 -11.94 -17.33
CA ILE A 100 -0.74 -13.37 -17.52
C ILE A 100 0.53 -14.23 -17.40
N ILE A 101 1.64 -13.80 -18.01
CA ILE A 101 2.92 -14.51 -17.91
C ILE A 101 3.42 -14.52 -16.46
N ALA A 102 3.42 -13.36 -15.79
CA ALA A 102 3.86 -13.25 -14.40
C ALA A 102 3.04 -14.14 -13.46
N MET A 103 1.71 -14.16 -13.61
CA MET A 103 0.82 -15.02 -12.82
C MET A 103 1.05 -16.51 -13.09
N LYS A 104 1.28 -16.87 -14.36
CA LYS A 104 1.58 -18.26 -14.73
C LYS A 104 2.88 -18.73 -14.07
N GLU A 105 3.91 -17.88 -14.08
CA GLU A 105 5.20 -18.18 -13.46
C GLU A 105 5.08 -18.31 -11.94
N HIS A 106 4.38 -17.38 -11.29
CA HIS A 106 4.13 -17.46 -9.85
C HIS A 106 3.44 -18.77 -9.47
N ARG A 107 2.41 -19.17 -10.21
CA ARG A 107 1.69 -20.43 -9.99
C ARG A 107 2.57 -21.65 -10.27
N TYR A 108 3.54 -21.57 -11.17
CA TYR A 108 4.47 -22.67 -11.40
C TYR A 108 5.37 -22.89 -10.18
N VAL A 109 5.98 -21.81 -9.67
CA VAL A 109 6.85 -21.85 -8.48
C VAL A 109 6.12 -22.33 -7.23
N GLU A 110 4.85 -21.97 -7.05
CA GLU A 110 4.04 -22.41 -5.90
C GLU A 110 3.69 -23.91 -5.94
N ASN A 111 3.61 -24.51 -7.14
CA ASN A 111 3.24 -25.91 -7.33
C ASN A 111 4.44 -26.87 -7.40
N THR A 112 5.68 -26.34 -7.41
CA THR A 112 6.93 -27.10 -7.36
C THR A 112 7.49 -27.15 -5.95
#